data_AF-A0A7X5SY12-F1
#
_entry.id   AF-A0A7X5SY12-F1
#
_cell.length_a   1.000
_cell.length_b   1.000
_cell.length_c   1.000
_cell.angle_alpha   90.00
_cell.angle_beta   90.00
_cell.angle_gamma   90.00
#
_symmetry.space_group_name_H-M   'P 1'
#
loop_
_entity.id
_entity.type
_entity.pdbx_description
1 polymer ?
#
loop_
_entity_poly.entity_id
_entity_poly.type
_entity_poly.pdbx_seq_one_letter_code
_entity_poly.pdbx_strand_id
1 'polypeptide(L)'
;MKISVINVTKLGNHIAYKIKKNIDVDLYLKYGREELEDKVDNLRYKDLYYSAGDNLNFQATTLEKEDSSLLNKHSYSKKEDLNSAYKKNCFKNEDFNFKEIVKKSFQFYDAIIFISSTGIAVRAISPFIQSKHKDPAVIVIDSTGKYVISLLSGHLGGANELTEKIAKIIGAEPVITTATDNLNIKAPDIIAKENDLVIENLKKAKDIAALLVNGEKVAFIDEEDLVNFPKGYINNIKDAKGLVFVTNKLHIEEDFFYKNKQLLSQNPSKHKEKKGTVKETLISNYIEKEAKTSVKELSMLENTHNQKGINLTSKDVQVQIKHEELQKKCILKLIRKNIVLGIGCRKNYDDITMKENVIKVLKEENIDFKSINSIVSVEIKKDETAIKELSKFLRCPFITYSLEEIKKVEHKFKGSEFVRKTIGVGSVCEPSIELKGGKIIKEKQKLNGMTLAIGKL
;
A
#
# COMPACT_ATOMS: atom_id res chain seq x y z
N MET A 1 -3.52 -5.40 15.23
CA MET A 1 -4.04 -6.65 14.66
C MET A 1 -4.72 -7.42 15.77
N LYS A 2 -6.02 -7.71 15.66
CA LYS A 2 -6.76 -8.60 16.58
C LYS A 2 -6.50 -10.04 16.17
N ILE A 3 -6.04 -10.87 17.11
CA ILE A 3 -5.61 -12.24 16.82
C ILE A 3 -6.34 -13.21 17.73
N SER A 4 -6.93 -14.26 17.17
CA SER A 4 -7.44 -15.39 17.95
C SER A 4 -6.52 -16.60 17.83
N VAL A 5 -6.29 -17.29 18.94
CA VAL A 5 -5.60 -18.59 18.97
C VAL A 5 -6.61 -19.65 19.36
N ILE A 6 -6.77 -20.66 18.50
CA ILE A 6 -7.67 -21.77 18.70
C ILE A 6 -6.83 -23.04 18.89
N ASN A 7 -6.72 -23.51 20.12
CA ASN A 7 -6.03 -24.76 20.43
C ASN A 7 -7.04 -25.89 20.65
N VAL A 8 -6.92 -26.94 19.85
CA VAL A 8 -7.76 -28.14 19.94
C VAL A 8 -6.99 -29.36 20.46
N THR A 9 -5.79 -29.17 21.01
CA THR A 9 -4.92 -30.26 21.48
C THR A 9 -4.40 -30.00 22.89
N LYS A 10 -4.29 -31.03 23.72
CA LYS A 10 -3.72 -30.88 25.07
C LYS A 10 -2.23 -30.51 25.02
N LEU A 11 -1.48 -31.15 24.12
CA LEU A 11 -0.06 -30.86 23.91
C LEU A 11 0.18 -29.40 23.52
N GLY A 12 -0.68 -28.82 22.69
CA GLY A 12 -0.57 -27.43 22.21
C GLY A 12 -0.75 -26.33 23.27
N ASN A 13 -1.15 -26.67 24.51
CA ASN A 13 -1.39 -25.65 25.54
C ASN A 13 -0.14 -24.83 25.87
N HIS A 14 1.03 -25.47 25.96
CA HIS A 14 2.28 -24.75 26.23
C HIS A 14 2.62 -23.75 25.11
N ILE A 15 2.36 -24.12 23.84
CA ILE A 15 2.53 -23.25 22.67
C ILE A 15 1.58 -22.05 22.76
N ALA A 16 0.29 -22.29 23.05
CA ALA A 16 -0.73 -21.25 23.17
C ALA A 16 -0.35 -20.20 24.23
N TYR A 17 0.11 -20.65 25.40
CA TYR A 17 0.54 -19.75 26.47
C TYR A 17 1.83 -19.00 26.11
N LYS A 18 2.79 -19.65 25.45
CA LYS A 18 4.01 -18.98 24.97
C LYS A 18 3.69 -17.87 23.97
N ILE A 19 2.72 -18.09 23.08
CA ILE A 19 2.23 -17.05 22.16
C ILE A 19 1.56 -15.91 22.93
N LYS A 20 0.60 -16.19 23.83
CA LYS A 20 -0.10 -15.15 24.62
C LYS A 20 0.82 -14.31 25.49
N LYS A 21 1.94 -14.87 25.97
CA LYS A 21 2.95 -14.13 26.73
C LYS A 21 3.71 -13.09 25.89
N ASN A 22 3.84 -13.31 24.58
CA ASN A 22 4.65 -12.48 23.67
C ASN A 22 3.82 -11.67 22.67
N ILE A 23 2.55 -12.05 22.46
CA ILE A 23 1.63 -11.44 21.51
C ILE A 23 0.28 -11.27 22.21
N ASP A 24 -0.33 -10.09 22.08
CA ASP A 24 -1.70 -9.89 22.54
C ASP A 24 -2.70 -10.64 21.64
N VAL A 25 -3.27 -11.72 22.17
CA VAL A 25 -4.17 -12.63 21.45
C VAL A 25 -5.34 -13.06 22.34
N ASP A 26 -6.50 -13.38 21.78
CA ASP A 26 -7.57 -14.05 22.52
C ASP A 26 -7.39 -15.58 22.44
N LEU A 27 -7.46 -16.27 23.59
CA LEU A 27 -7.18 -17.71 23.68
C LEU A 27 -8.49 -18.52 23.80
N TYR A 28 -8.67 -19.45 22.85
CA TYR A 28 -9.70 -20.47 22.87
C TYR A 28 -9.07 -21.85 23.06
N LEU A 29 -9.24 -22.45 24.24
CA LEU A 29 -8.59 -23.73 24.59
C LEU A 29 -9.63 -24.83 24.76
N LYS A 30 -9.58 -25.86 23.90
CA LYS A 30 -10.42 -27.05 24.05
C LYS A 30 -10.11 -27.82 25.34
N TYR A 31 -8.83 -27.92 25.68
CA TYR A 31 -8.36 -28.57 26.90
C TYR A 31 -7.77 -27.47 27.80
N GLY A 32 -8.36 -27.24 28.97
CA GLY A 32 -7.89 -26.22 29.92
C GLY A 32 -6.49 -26.50 30.48
N ARG A 33 -6.03 -25.68 31.45
CA ARG A 33 -4.91 -26.08 32.32
C ARG A 33 -5.38 -27.29 33.15
N GLU A 34 -5.07 -28.50 32.71
CA GLU A 34 -4.75 -29.54 33.70
C GLU A 34 -3.34 -29.24 34.19
N GLU A 35 -3.16 -29.32 35.51
CA GLU A 35 -1.95 -29.03 36.28
C GLU A 35 -0.67 -29.51 35.58
N LEU A 36 -0.04 -28.60 34.83
CA LEU A 36 1.34 -28.76 34.34
C LEU A 36 2.34 -28.13 35.32
N GLU A 37 1.89 -27.66 36.49
CA GLU A 37 2.72 -26.95 37.48
C GLU A 37 3.41 -27.88 38.50
N ASP A 38 3.09 -29.17 38.61
CA ASP A 38 3.71 -30.05 39.64
C ASP A 38 4.51 -31.26 39.11
N LYS A 39 4.67 -31.43 37.78
CA LYS A 39 5.48 -32.54 37.22
C LYS A 39 6.50 -32.17 36.14
N VAL A 40 6.50 -30.94 35.64
CA VAL A 40 7.42 -30.55 34.56
C VAL A 40 8.80 -30.14 35.07
N ASP A 41 8.93 -29.81 36.36
CA ASP A 41 10.23 -29.45 36.94
C ASP A 41 11.10 -30.64 37.33
N ASN A 42 10.64 -31.90 37.25
CA ASN A 42 11.46 -33.04 37.70
C ASN A 42 11.41 -34.34 36.89
N LEU A 43 10.68 -34.46 35.77
CA LEU A 43 10.71 -35.67 34.95
C LEU A 43 10.83 -35.38 33.44
N ARG A 44 12.07 -35.51 32.97
CA ARG A 44 12.48 -35.83 31.58
C ARG A 44 12.08 -34.83 30.49
N TYR A 45 12.69 -33.65 30.62
CA TYR A 45 13.11 -32.78 29.52
C TYR A 45 14.28 -33.37 28.68
N LYS A 46 14.73 -34.61 28.94
CA LYS A 46 15.94 -35.21 28.34
C LYS A 46 15.69 -36.23 27.21
N ASP A 47 14.48 -36.79 27.08
CA ASP A 47 14.24 -37.94 26.19
C ASP A 47 13.51 -37.60 24.86
N LEU A 48 13.16 -36.33 24.62
CA LEU A 48 12.39 -35.90 23.42
C LEU A 48 13.18 -35.03 22.43
N TYR A 49 14.45 -34.74 22.70
CA TYR A 49 15.33 -33.97 21.81
C TYR A 49 16.74 -34.58 21.79
N TYR A 50 16.94 -35.62 20.97
CA TYR A 50 18.26 -35.97 20.44
C TYR A 50 18.09 -36.66 19.08
N SER A 51 18.21 -35.89 18.00
CA SER A 51 18.99 -36.23 16.80
C SER A 51 18.78 -35.16 15.73
N ALA A 52 19.68 -34.17 15.70
CA ALA A 52 20.20 -33.56 14.49
C ALA A 52 21.20 -32.45 14.86
N GLY A 53 22.49 -32.72 14.64
CA GLY A 53 23.45 -31.70 14.24
C GLY A 53 24.38 -31.17 15.33
N ASP A 54 25.62 -31.66 15.30
CA ASP A 54 26.76 -31.25 16.10
C ASP A 54 27.20 -29.78 15.91
N ASN A 55 27.96 -29.33 16.92
CA ASN A 55 28.95 -28.25 16.93
C ASN A 55 28.45 -26.80 16.86
N LEU A 56 28.31 -26.18 18.04
CA LEU A 56 28.87 -24.84 18.31
C LEU A 56 28.96 -24.62 19.82
N ASN A 57 30.21 -24.54 20.30
CA ASN A 57 30.60 -24.18 21.66
C ASN A 57 30.03 -22.81 22.05
N PHE A 58 29.28 -22.74 23.14
CA PHE A 58 29.22 -21.54 23.97
C PHE A 58 29.16 -21.93 25.44
N GLN A 59 30.23 -21.58 26.16
CA GLN A 59 30.40 -21.82 27.59
C GLN A 59 29.33 -21.06 28.38
N ALA A 60 28.54 -21.77 29.18
CA ALA A 60 27.75 -21.17 30.25
C ALA A 60 28.62 -21.16 31.51
N THR A 61 29.18 -19.99 31.86
CA THR A 61 29.73 -19.74 33.18
C THR A 61 28.60 -19.65 34.20
N THR A 62 28.60 -20.56 35.15
CA THR A 62 27.82 -20.55 36.39
C THR A 62 28.19 -19.33 37.23
N LEU A 63 27.21 -18.50 37.58
CA LEU A 63 27.34 -17.58 38.71
C LEU A 63 26.48 -18.11 39.85
N GLU A 64 27.18 -18.66 40.85
CA GLU A 64 26.62 -18.96 42.15
C GLU A 64 26.31 -17.67 42.92
N LYS A 65 25.37 -17.81 43.85
CA LYS A 65 24.83 -16.80 44.75
C LYS A 65 25.94 -15.99 45.43
N GLU A 66 25.83 -14.66 45.41
CA GLU A 66 26.05 -13.76 46.54
C GLU A 66 25.86 -12.30 46.08
N ASP A 67 24.71 -11.70 46.42
CA ASP A 67 24.63 -10.44 47.18
C ASP A 67 23.18 -9.94 47.24
N SER A 68 22.51 -10.23 48.35
CA SER A 68 21.14 -9.85 48.65
C SER A 68 21.08 -8.48 49.33
N SER A 69 21.55 -7.41 48.66
CA SER A 69 21.56 -6.07 49.26
C SER A 69 21.18 -4.89 48.34
N LEU A 70 20.87 -5.10 47.05
CA LEU A 70 20.60 -3.98 46.11
C LEU A 70 19.23 -3.93 45.41
N LEU A 71 18.25 -4.75 45.79
CA LEU A 71 16.92 -4.74 45.13
C LEU A 71 15.72 -4.39 46.03
N ASN A 72 15.97 -3.67 47.13
CA ASN A 72 14.91 -2.97 47.87
C ASN A 72 14.88 -1.48 47.50
N LYS A 73 14.10 -1.15 46.46
CA LYS A 73 13.20 0.02 46.42
C LYS A 73 12.52 0.11 45.05
N HIS A 74 11.55 -0.76 44.81
CA HIS A 74 10.18 -0.35 44.49
C HIS A 74 9.30 -1.58 44.57
N SER A 75 8.55 -1.60 45.66
CA SER A 75 7.49 -2.53 46.00
C SER A 75 6.44 -2.62 44.90
N TYR A 76 6.34 -3.77 44.24
CA TYR A 76 5.04 -4.36 43.90
C TYR A 76 4.88 -5.61 44.74
N SER A 77 4.12 -5.44 45.82
CA SER A 77 3.67 -6.50 46.69
C SER A 77 2.67 -7.39 45.93
N LYS A 78 2.69 -8.69 46.29
CA LYS A 78 1.64 -9.71 46.14
C LYS A 78 1.67 -10.57 44.87
N LYS A 79 1.88 -11.86 45.13
CA LYS A 79 1.50 -13.06 44.34
C LYS A 79 0.08 -13.00 43.73
N GLU A 80 -0.76 -12.05 44.11
CA GLU A 80 -2.13 -11.85 43.62
C GLU A 80 -2.17 -11.15 42.24
N ASP A 81 -1.15 -10.38 41.84
CA ASP A 81 -1.17 -9.61 40.59
C ASP A 81 -0.77 -10.41 39.32
N LEU A 82 -0.07 -11.53 39.49
CA LEU A 82 0.17 -12.46 38.38
C LEU A 82 -1.09 -13.22 37.97
N ASN A 83 -2.14 -13.30 38.80
CA ASN A 83 -3.39 -13.96 38.41
C ASN A 83 -4.40 -13.00 37.76
N SER A 84 -4.25 -11.69 37.92
CA SER A 84 -5.19 -10.69 37.39
C SER A 84 -4.92 -10.37 35.91
N ALA A 85 -3.65 -10.34 35.48
CA ALA A 85 -3.27 -10.14 34.08
C ALA A 85 -3.66 -11.31 33.15
N TYR A 86 -3.88 -12.51 33.71
CA TYR A 86 -4.17 -13.74 32.96
C TYR A 86 -5.66 -13.97 32.68
N LYS A 87 -6.55 -13.09 33.19
CA LYS A 87 -8.01 -13.22 33.05
C LYS A 87 -8.62 -12.55 31.82
N LYS A 88 -7.85 -11.82 31.00
CA LYS A 88 -8.39 -11.29 29.73
C LYS A 88 -8.49 -12.40 28.67
N ASN A 89 -9.73 -12.84 28.44
CA ASN A 89 -10.22 -13.65 27.32
C ASN A 89 -9.59 -15.05 27.14
N CYS A 90 -9.54 -15.85 28.21
CA CYS A 90 -9.32 -17.30 28.11
C CYS A 90 -10.67 -18.02 28.23
N PHE A 91 -11.22 -18.51 27.11
CA PHE A 91 -12.48 -19.27 27.09
C PHE A 91 -12.18 -20.76 27.34
N LYS A 92 -12.64 -21.30 28.49
CA LYS A 92 -12.33 -22.66 28.97
C LYS A 92 -13.44 -23.69 28.63
N ASN A 93 -13.04 -24.95 28.73
CA ASN A 93 -13.64 -26.24 28.33
C ASN A 93 -15.18 -26.37 28.29
N GLU A 94 -15.94 -25.79 29.22
CA GLU A 94 -17.41 -26.01 29.30
C GLU A 94 -18.21 -25.34 28.16
N ASP A 95 -17.64 -24.31 27.52
CA ASP A 95 -18.27 -23.55 26.40
C ASP A 95 -17.54 -23.71 25.06
N PHE A 96 -16.64 -24.70 24.90
CA PHE A 96 -15.83 -24.82 23.69
C PHE A 96 -16.61 -25.37 22.49
N ASN A 97 -17.32 -24.49 21.77
CA ASN A 97 -17.92 -24.80 20.48
C ASN A 97 -16.99 -24.41 19.33
N PHE A 98 -16.26 -25.39 18.81
CA PHE A 98 -15.27 -25.17 17.75
C PHE A 98 -15.83 -24.45 16.51
N LYS A 99 -17.02 -24.84 16.04
CA LYS A 99 -17.64 -24.23 14.84
C LYS A 99 -17.97 -22.76 15.06
N GLU A 100 -18.58 -22.43 16.20
CA GLU A 100 -18.94 -21.06 16.53
C GLU A 100 -17.71 -20.18 16.80
N ILE A 101 -16.68 -20.73 17.44
CA ILE A 101 -15.40 -20.02 17.66
C ILE A 101 -14.74 -19.69 16.34
N VAL A 102 -14.67 -20.64 15.40
CA VAL A 102 -14.09 -20.42 14.07
C VAL A 102 -14.90 -19.37 13.31
N LYS A 103 -16.23 -19.48 13.30
CA LYS A 103 -17.12 -18.49 12.69
C LYS A 103 -16.90 -17.08 13.23
N LYS A 104 -16.89 -16.92 14.56
CA LYS A 104 -16.62 -15.62 15.22
C LYS A 104 -15.22 -15.11 14.91
N SER A 105 -14.22 -16.00 14.94
CA SER A 105 -12.84 -15.66 14.62
C SER A 105 -12.71 -15.11 13.20
N PHE A 106 -13.37 -15.77 12.24
CA PHE A 106 -13.35 -15.34 10.84
C PHE A 106 -14.06 -14.01 10.59
N GLN A 107 -15.03 -13.64 11.43
CA GLN A 107 -15.80 -12.41 11.29
C GLN A 107 -15.16 -11.18 11.96
N PHE A 108 -14.47 -11.37 13.08
CA PHE A 108 -14.11 -10.26 13.98
C PHE A 108 -12.60 -10.09 14.25
N TYR A 109 -11.77 -11.00 13.76
CA TYR A 109 -10.32 -10.97 13.95
C TYR A 109 -9.60 -10.77 12.63
N ASP A 110 -8.43 -10.14 12.71
CA ASP A 110 -7.55 -9.93 11.56
C ASP A 110 -6.69 -11.17 11.27
N ALA A 111 -6.44 -12.00 12.30
CA ALA A 111 -5.68 -13.24 12.18
C ALA A 111 -6.20 -14.36 13.09
N ILE A 112 -6.07 -15.59 12.64
CA ILE A 112 -6.46 -16.82 13.33
C ILE A 112 -5.27 -17.78 13.34
N ILE A 113 -4.89 -18.23 14.53
CA ILE A 113 -3.82 -19.20 14.74
C ILE A 113 -4.46 -20.50 15.23
N PHE A 114 -4.38 -21.55 14.43
CA PHE A 114 -4.79 -22.89 14.83
C PHE A 114 -3.59 -23.64 15.41
N ILE A 115 -3.76 -24.23 16.60
CA ILE A 115 -2.83 -25.23 17.12
C ILE A 115 -3.51 -26.59 16.93
N SER A 116 -3.27 -27.18 15.76
CA SER A 116 -3.96 -28.37 15.26
C SER A 116 -3.22 -28.98 14.06
N SER A 117 -3.73 -30.08 13.51
CA SER A 117 -3.32 -30.50 12.15
C SER A 117 -3.90 -29.54 11.10
N THR A 118 -3.16 -29.35 9.98
CA THR A 118 -3.60 -28.50 8.87
C THR A 118 -4.95 -28.90 8.31
N GLY A 119 -5.22 -30.21 8.23
CA GLY A 119 -6.50 -30.72 7.73
C GLY A 119 -7.70 -30.32 8.59
N ILE A 120 -7.54 -30.16 9.92
CA ILE A 120 -8.60 -29.66 10.80
C ILE A 120 -8.86 -28.18 10.50
N ALA A 121 -7.81 -27.37 10.43
CA ALA A 121 -7.91 -25.95 10.16
C ALA A 121 -8.61 -25.68 8.81
N VAL A 122 -8.16 -26.34 7.73
CA VAL A 122 -8.71 -26.19 6.37
C VAL A 122 -10.21 -26.50 6.34
N ARG A 123 -10.62 -27.65 6.90
CA ARG A 123 -12.06 -28.02 6.93
C ARG A 123 -12.89 -27.05 7.76
N ALA A 124 -12.32 -26.50 8.83
CA ALA A 124 -13.03 -25.58 9.72
C ALA A 124 -13.29 -24.22 9.06
N ILE A 125 -12.31 -23.69 8.33
CA ILE A 125 -12.42 -22.38 7.68
C ILE A 125 -13.16 -22.44 6.34
N SER A 126 -13.18 -23.59 5.67
CA SER A 126 -13.73 -23.75 4.31
C SER A 126 -15.11 -23.11 4.06
N PRO A 127 -16.09 -23.14 4.99
CA PRO A 127 -17.39 -22.51 4.77
C PRO A 127 -17.38 -20.97 4.78
N PHE A 128 -16.29 -20.34 5.23
CA PHE A 128 -16.21 -18.90 5.48
C PHE A 128 -15.27 -18.15 4.52
N ILE A 129 -14.44 -18.86 3.75
CA ILE A 129 -13.49 -18.27 2.81
C ILE A 129 -14.23 -17.48 1.72
N GLN A 130 -13.83 -16.24 1.49
CA GLN A 130 -14.38 -15.39 0.43
C GLN A 130 -13.30 -14.94 -0.55
N SER A 131 -12.27 -14.25 -0.06
CA SER A 131 -11.17 -13.75 -0.90
C SER A 131 -9.96 -13.32 -0.07
N LYS A 132 -8.77 -13.44 -0.68
CA LYS A 132 -7.47 -13.06 -0.08
C LYS A 132 -7.34 -11.61 0.44
N HIS A 133 -8.29 -10.72 0.12
CA HIS A 133 -8.28 -9.31 0.53
C HIS A 133 -9.24 -9.00 1.68
N LYS A 134 -10.17 -9.91 1.97
CA LYS A 134 -11.18 -9.78 3.02
C LYS A 134 -10.99 -10.80 4.13
N ASP A 135 -10.49 -11.98 3.78
CA ASP A 135 -10.30 -13.09 4.72
C ASP A 135 -9.13 -12.79 5.67
N PRO A 136 -9.25 -13.13 6.96
CA PRO A 136 -8.16 -12.96 7.92
C PRO A 136 -6.93 -13.80 7.55
N ALA A 137 -5.78 -13.43 8.09
CA ALA A 137 -4.61 -14.29 8.08
C ALA A 137 -4.91 -15.60 8.81
N VAL A 138 -4.61 -16.76 8.21
CA VAL A 138 -4.75 -18.05 8.89
C VAL A 138 -3.38 -18.73 8.96
N ILE A 139 -2.99 -19.07 10.18
CA ILE A 139 -1.73 -19.74 10.51
C ILE A 139 -2.06 -21.07 11.18
N VAL A 140 -1.31 -22.13 10.87
CA VAL A 140 -1.40 -23.42 11.54
C VAL A 140 -0.08 -23.74 12.21
N ILE A 141 -0.13 -24.14 13.47
CA ILE A 141 0.99 -24.67 14.23
C ILE A 141 0.66 -26.11 14.56
N ASP A 142 1.57 -27.02 14.24
CA ASP A 142 1.37 -28.42 14.61
C ASP A 142 1.43 -28.60 16.14
N SER A 143 0.88 -29.68 16.66
CA SER A 143 0.76 -29.88 18.12
C SER A 143 2.10 -30.01 18.84
N THR A 144 3.20 -30.30 18.13
CA THR A 144 4.55 -30.39 18.71
C THR A 144 5.29 -29.05 18.67
N GLY A 145 4.77 -28.06 17.93
CA GLY A 145 5.40 -26.75 17.77
C GLY A 145 6.65 -26.80 16.90
N LYS A 146 6.76 -27.77 15.99
CA LYS A 146 7.87 -27.91 15.06
C LYS A 146 7.72 -26.99 13.85
N TYR A 147 6.51 -26.83 13.33
CA TYR A 147 6.23 -26.05 12.13
C TYR A 147 5.16 -24.99 12.39
N VAL A 148 5.38 -23.80 11.82
CA VAL A 148 4.38 -22.73 11.73
C VAL A 148 4.10 -22.50 10.25
N ILE A 149 2.87 -22.74 9.82
CA ILE A 149 2.48 -22.80 8.42
C ILE A 149 1.59 -21.61 8.08
N SER A 150 1.98 -20.81 7.09
CA SER A 150 1.12 -19.76 6.52
C SER A 150 0.08 -20.42 5.61
N LEU A 151 -1.19 -20.42 6.01
CA LEU A 151 -2.25 -21.18 5.34
C LEU A 151 -3.13 -20.31 4.42
N LEU A 152 -3.56 -19.12 4.87
CA LEU A 152 -4.47 -18.24 4.12
C LEU A 152 -4.05 -16.78 4.28
N SER A 153 -4.27 -15.96 3.24
CA SER A 153 -4.01 -14.52 3.25
C SER A 153 -2.55 -14.15 3.56
N GLY A 154 -1.60 -14.89 2.97
CA GLY A 154 -0.15 -14.77 3.16
C GLY A 154 0.44 -13.37 3.00
N HIS A 155 0.23 -12.73 1.85
CA HIS A 155 0.92 -11.50 1.46
C HIS A 155 0.24 -10.24 2.03
N LEU A 156 -0.89 -9.81 1.46
CA LEU A 156 -1.58 -8.60 1.92
C LEU A 156 -2.24 -8.75 3.30
N GLY A 157 -2.67 -9.95 3.65
CA GLY A 157 -3.32 -10.24 4.93
C GLY A 157 -2.34 -10.48 6.08
N GLY A 158 -1.04 -10.56 5.82
CA GLY A 158 0.01 -10.61 6.85
C GLY A 158 0.26 -12.00 7.44
N ALA A 159 -0.28 -13.08 6.86
CA ALA A 159 -0.05 -14.42 7.43
C ALA A 159 1.43 -14.86 7.32
N ASN A 160 2.16 -14.43 6.29
CA ASN A 160 3.59 -14.74 6.15
C ASN A 160 4.44 -14.08 7.25
N GLU A 161 4.25 -12.78 7.44
CA GLU A 161 4.95 -12.02 8.50
C GLU A 161 4.64 -12.57 9.89
N LEU A 162 3.36 -12.87 10.16
CA LEU A 162 2.95 -13.45 11.44
C LEU A 162 3.51 -14.86 11.63
N THR A 163 3.61 -15.67 10.57
CA THR A 163 4.23 -17.00 10.58
C THR A 163 5.69 -16.90 11.01
N GLU A 164 6.49 -16.01 10.40
CA GLU A 164 7.89 -15.82 10.80
C GLU A 164 8.03 -15.34 12.24
N LYS A 165 7.18 -14.41 12.66
CA LYS A 165 7.20 -13.87 14.03
C LYS A 165 6.91 -14.95 15.06
N ILE A 166 5.87 -15.77 14.83
CA ILE A 166 5.50 -16.87 15.73
C ILE A 166 6.60 -17.92 15.74
N ALA A 167 7.14 -18.29 14.57
CA ALA A 167 8.22 -19.27 14.45
C ALA A 167 9.42 -18.89 15.33
N LYS A 168 9.85 -17.62 15.29
CA LYS A 168 10.90 -17.07 16.16
C LYS A 168 10.55 -17.16 17.65
N ILE A 169 9.31 -16.85 18.03
CA ILE A 169 8.85 -16.89 19.42
C ILE A 169 8.89 -18.32 19.97
N ILE A 170 8.38 -19.29 19.20
CA ILE A 170 8.23 -20.66 19.72
C ILE A 170 9.47 -21.53 19.47
N GLY A 171 10.36 -21.14 18.55
CA GLY A 171 11.54 -21.92 18.14
C GLY A 171 11.20 -22.96 17.06
N ALA A 172 10.24 -22.64 16.18
CA ALA A 172 9.74 -23.53 15.13
C ALA A 172 10.27 -23.14 13.75
N GLU A 173 10.12 -24.03 12.78
CA GLU A 173 10.42 -23.79 11.37
C GLU A 173 9.21 -23.15 10.67
N PRO A 174 9.37 -21.96 10.04
CA PRO A 174 8.30 -21.34 9.26
C PRO A 174 8.14 -22.01 7.89
N VAL A 175 6.91 -22.35 7.52
CA VAL A 175 6.55 -22.93 6.22
C VAL A 175 5.70 -21.92 5.44
N ILE A 176 6.34 -21.24 4.49
CA ILE A 176 5.74 -20.22 3.61
C ILE A 176 5.92 -20.68 2.17
N THR A 177 4.82 -20.81 1.42
CA THR A 177 4.81 -21.41 0.06
C THR A 177 4.45 -20.42 -1.05
N THR A 178 4.22 -19.15 -0.72
CA THR A 178 3.88 -18.12 -1.70
C THR A 178 5.04 -17.85 -2.66
N ALA A 179 4.76 -17.97 -3.96
CA ALA A 179 5.76 -17.85 -5.04
C ALA A 179 6.53 -16.52 -5.06
N THR A 180 5.93 -15.43 -4.57
CA THR A 180 6.55 -14.10 -4.51
C THR A 180 7.71 -14.03 -3.51
N ASP A 181 7.68 -14.80 -2.42
CA ASP A 181 8.68 -14.70 -1.35
C ASP A 181 9.90 -15.60 -1.64
N ASN A 182 9.71 -16.77 -2.26
CA ASN A 182 10.81 -17.65 -2.68
C ASN A 182 11.70 -17.04 -3.78
N LEU A 183 11.19 -16.03 -4.51
CA LEU A 183 11.91 -15.38 -5.60
C LEU A 183 12.52 -14.02 -5.21
N ASN A 184 12.33 -13.56 -3.95
CA ASN A 184 12.77 -12.22 -3.50
C ASN A 184 12.19 -11.10 -4.40
N ILE A 185 10.97 -11.31 -4.92
CA ILE A 185 10.28 -10.38 -5.84
C ILE A 185 9.15 -9.66 -5.11
N LYS A 186 9.11 -8.34 -5.26
CA LYS A 186 8.06 -7.53 -4.65
C LYS A 186 6.87 -7.38 -5.61
N ALA A 187 5.66 -7.63 -5.14
CA ALA A 187 4.48 -7.47 -5.97
C ALA A 187 4.07 -5.97 -6.12
N PRO A 188 3.45 -5.56 -7.25
CA PRO A 188 3.08 -4.15 -7.47
C PRO A 188 2.09 -3.59 -6.44
N ASP A 189 1.22 -4.42 -5.90
CA ASP A 189 0.24 -4.04 -4.87
C ASP A 189 0.91 -3.78 -3.52
N ILE A 190 1.97 -4.51 -3.17
CA ILE A 190 2.81 -4.18 -2.02
C ILE A 190 3.53 -2.85 -2.24
N ILE A 191 4.15 -2.66 -3.40
CA ILE A 191 4.84 -1.39 -3.71
C ILE A 191 3.88 -0.22 -3.53
N ALA A 192 2.65 -0.36 -4.04
CA ALA A 192 1.63 0.65 -3.88
C ALA A 192 1.26 0.89 -2.40
N LYS A 193 1.03 -0.18 -1.63
CA LYS A 193 0.66 -0.10 -0.21
C LYS A 193 1.73 0.58 0.64
N GLU A 194 2.99 0.21 0.47
CA GLU A 194 4.10 0.74 1.28
C GLU A 194 4.43 2.20 0.99
N ASN A 195 4.12 2.67 -0.22
CA ASN A 195 4.43 4.03 -0.67
C ASN A 195 3.18 4.92 -0.79
N ASP A 196 2.04 4.49 -0.25
CA ASP A 196 0.73 5.17 -0.32
C ASP A 196 0.32 5.59 -1.75
N LEU A 197 0.57 4.71 -2.72
CA LEU A 197 0.22 4.92 -4.14
C LEU A 197 -1.13 4.28 -4.46
N VAL A 198 -1.84 4.86 -5.42
CA VAL A 198 -3.10 4.30 -5.95
C VAL A 198 -2.81 3.41 -7.14
N ILE A 199 -3.29 2.18 -7.10
CA ILE A 199 -3.20 1.27 -8.24
C ILE A 199 -4.24 1.71 -9.29
N GLU A 200 -3.81 2.05 -10.51
CA GLU A 200 -4.73 2.43 -11.59
C GLU A 200 -5.74 1.31 -11.89
N ASN A 201 -5.23 0.09 -12.03
CA ASN A 201 -5.99 -1.07 -12.47
C ASN A 201 -5.49 -2.36 -11.79
N LEU A 202 -6.34 -2.96 -10.95
CA LEU A 202 -6.02 -4.19 -10.22
C LEU A 202 -5.81 -5.41 -11.14
N LYS A 203 -6.43 -5.44 -12.33
CA LYS A 203 -6.20 -6.51 -13.31
C LYS A 203 -4.78 -6.41 -13.87
N LYS A 204 -4.38 -5.22 -14.34
CA LYS A 204 -3.01 -4.98 -14.81
C LYS A 204 -1.97 -5.29 -13.72
N ALA A 205 -2.27 -4.97 -12.45
CA ALA A 205 -1.40 -5.31 -11.32
C ALA A 205 -1.21 -6.82 -11.14
N LYS A 206 -2.28 -7.62 -11.31
CA LYS A 206 -2.21 -9.09 -11.30
C LYS A 206 -1.42 -9.63 -12.50
N ASP A 207 -1.62 -9.05 -13.67
CA ASP A 207 -0.91 -9.45 -14.89
C ASP A 207 0.60 -9.19 -14.74
N ILE A 208 1.00 -8.05 -14.18
CA ILE A 208 2.40 -7.77 -13.85
C ILE A 208 2.94 -8.75 -12.80
N ALA A 209 2.19 -9.03 -11.74
CA ALA A 209 2.61 -9.98 -10.71
C ALA A 209 2.83 -11.39 -11.30
N ALA A 210 2.00 -11.81 -12.26
CA ALA A 210 2.16 -13.08 -12.96
C ALA A 210 3.43 -13.11 -13.81
N LEU A 211 3.76 -12.02 -14.53
CA LEU A 211 5.03 -11.92 -15.27
C LEU A 211 6.24 -12.12 -14.35
N LEU A 212 6.24 -11.42 -13.22
CA LEU A 212 7.28 -11.51 -12.21
C LEU A 212 7.46 -12.94 -11.66
N VAL A 213 6.35 -13.59 -11.28
CA VAL A 213 6.37 -14.97 -10.76
C VAL A 213 6.88 -15.96 -11.80
N ASN A 214 6.60 -15.73 -13.08
CA ASN A 214 7.10 -16.56 -14.19
C ASN A 214 8.58 -16.26 -14.56
N GLY A 215 9.28 -15.39 -13.83
CA GLY A 215 10.66 -15.02 -14.11
C GLY A 215 10.83 -14.08 -15.31
N GLU A 216 9.74 -13.49 -15.80
CA GLU A 216 9.79 -12.54 -16.90
C GLU A 216 10.29 -11.17 -16.43
N LYS A 217 11.05 -10.49 -17.31
CA LYS A 217 11.59 -9.16 -17.01
C LYS A 217 10.45 -8.13 -16.96
N VAL A 218 10.34 -7.40 -15.85
CA VAL A 218 9.42 -6.27 -15.70
C VAL A 218 10.22 -5.02 -15.36
N ALA A 219 9.98 -3.95 -16.11
CA ALA A 219 10.60 -2.66 -15.84
C ALA A 219 9.87 -1.95 -14.70
N PHE A 220 10.63 -1.26 -13.84
CA PHE A 220 10.08 -0.35 -12.84
C PHE A 220 10.66 1.04 -13.07
N ILE A 221 9.78 2.04 -13.14
CA ILE A 221 10.15 3.44 -13.31
C ILE A 221 9.33 4.28 -12.35
N ASP A 222 10.02 5.17 -11.64
CA ASP A 222 9.40 6.24 -10.87
C ASP A 222 9.82 7.57 -11.51
N GLU A 223 8.85 8.39 -11.93
CA GLU A 223 9.14 9.69 -12.54
C GLU A 223 9.86 10.66 -11.59
N GLU A 224 9.74 10.43 -10.28
CA GLU A 224 10.30 11.31 -9.24
C GLU A 224 11.41 10.66 -8.41
N ASP A 225 11.78 9.40 -8.71
CA ASP A 225 12.80 8.63 -7.97
C ASP A 225 12.61 8.62 -6.43
N LEU A 226 11.36 8.61 -5.97
CA LEU A 226 11.01 8.62 -4.53
C LEU A 226 10.77 7.22 -3.96
N VAL A 227 10.41 6.26 -4.82
CA VAL A 227 10.22 4.86 -4.43
C VAL A 227 11.54 4.12 -4.54
N ASN A 228 11.96 3.46 -3.46
CA ASN A 228 13.12 2.59 -3.47
C ASN A 228 12.98 1.51 -4.56
N PHE A 229 14.02 1.35 -5.37
CA PHE A 229 13.99 0.43 -6.50
C PHE A 229 13.63 -1.01 -6.05
N PRO A 230 12.49 -1.55 -6.50
CA PRO A 230 11.97 -2.81 -5.97
C PRO A 230 12.75 -4.02 -6.48
N LYS A 231 12.98 -4.98 -5.60
CA LYS A 231 13.61 -6.26 -5.96
C LYS A 231 12.74 -7.04 -6.95
N GLY A 232 13.39 -7.67 -7.92
CA GLY A 232 12.74 -8.43 -8.99
C GLY A 232 12.41 -7.62 -10.26
N TYR A 233 12.65 -6.31 -10.24
CA TYR A 233 12.44 -5.44 -11.39
C TYR A 233 13.76 -5.06 -12.06
N ILE A 234 13.66 -4.60 -13.31
CA ILE A 234 14.78 -4.02 -14.07
C ILE A 234 14.54 -2.55 -14.38
N ASN A 235 15.62 -1.81 -14.61
CA ASN A 235 15.58 -0.39 -14.97
C ASN A 235 15.57 -0.16 -16.50
N ASN A 236 15.53 -1.23 -17.29
CA ASN A 236 15.53 -1.18 -18.75
C ASN A 236 14.19 -1.63 -19.32
N ILE A 237 13.55 -0.78 -20.11
CA ILE A 237 12.24 -1.05 -20.70
C ILE A 237 12.34 -1.99 -21.90
N LYS A 238 13.46 -1.95 -22.63
CA LYS A 238 13.62 -2.64 -23.92
C LYS A 238 13.36 -4.13 -23.77
N ASP A 239 14.01 -4.75 -22.79
CA ASP A 239 13.95 -6.20 -22.55
C ASP A 239 12.77 -6.62 -21.66
N ALA A 240 11.94 -5.68 -21.22
CA ALA A 240 10.84 -5.94 -20.31
C ALA A 240 9.57 -6.39 -21.04
N LYS A 241 8.87 -7.40 -20.53
CA LYS A 241 7.53 -7.82 -20.99
C LYS A 241 6.40 -7.03 -20.32
N GLY A 242 6.69 -6.40 -19.18
CA GLY A 242 5.76 -5.53 -18.47
C GLY A 242 6.46 -4.29 -17.92
N LEU A 243 5.67 -3.26 -17.59
CA LEU A 243 6.15 -2.01 -17.01
C LEU A 243 5.27 -1.61 -15.82
N VAL A 244 5.90 -1.25 -14.71
CA VAL A 244 5.29 -0.51 -13.62
C VAL A 244 5.83 0.91 -13.66
N PHE A 245 4.92 1.88 -13.72
CA PHE A 245 5.25 3.29 -13.83
C PHE A 245 4.60 4.08 -12.70
N VAL A 246 5.41 4.75 -11.88
CA VAL A 246 4.94 5.62 -10.79
C VAL A 246 4.90 7.06 -11.28
N THR A 247 3.73 7.69 -11.26
CA THR A 247 3.54 9.07 -11.73
C THR A 247 2.26 9.68 -11.14
N ASN A 248 2.12 10.99 -11.19
CA ASN A 248 0.86 11.69 -10.96
C ASN A 248 0.16 12.12 -12.27
N LYS A 249 0.77 11.82 -13.42
CA LYS A 249 0.26 12.22 -14.73
C LYS A 249 -0.86 11.33 -15.24
N LEU A 250 -1.78 11.94 -15.98
CA LEU A 250 -2.90 11.25 -16.63
C LEU A 250 -2.39 10.33 -17.75
N HIS A 251 -1.51 10.88 -18.59
CA HIS A 251 -0.87 10.23 -19.72
C HIS A 251 0.64 10.21 -19.55
N ILE A 252 1.27 9.08 -19.90
CA ILE A 252 2.73 8.96 -19.96
C ILE A 252 3.18 9.55 -21.29
N GLU A 253 3.93 10.65 -21.25
CA GLU A 253 4.45 11.31 -22.45
C GLU A 253 5.55 10.47 -23.11
N GLU A 254 5.51 10.30 -24.44
CA GLU A 254 6.54 9.52 -25.15
C GLU A 254 7.95 10.10 -24.99
N ASP A 255 8.03 11.43 -24.94
CA ASP A 255 9.25 12.20 -24.68
C ASP A 255 9.96 11.75 -23.41
N PHE A 256 9.24 11.25 -22.41
CA PHE A 256 9.83 10.72 -21.18
C PHE A 256 10.82 9.59 -21.50
N PHE A 257 10.45 8.67 -22.40
CA PHE A 257 11.30 7.56 -22.80
C PHE A 257 12.45 8.00 -23.70
N TYR A 258 12.20 8.98 -24.59
CA TYR A 258 13.24 9.51 -25.47
C TYR A 258 14.31 10.32 -24.73
N LYS A 259 13.92 11.13 -23.75
CA LYS A 259 14.84 11.92 -22.91
C LYS A 259 15.67 11.01 -22.01
N ASN A 260 15.07 9.91 -21.56
CA ASN A 260 15.74 8.89 -20.76
C ASN A 260 16.27 7.73 -21.61
N LYS A 261 17.06 8.04 -22.65
CA LYS A 261 17.69 7.03 -23.53
C LYS A 261 18.45 5.92 -22.79
N GLN A 262 18.96 6.19 -21.60
CA GLN A 262 19.60 5.18 -20.75
C GLN A 262 18.65 4.06 -20.31
N LEU A 263 17.35 4.36 -20.14
CA LEU A 263 16.29 3.36 -19.89
C LEU A 263 16.00 2.47 -21.11
N LEU A 264 16.51 2.86 -22.29
CA LEU A 264 16.34 2.17 -23.57
C LEU A 264 17.63 1.52 -24.12
N SER A 265 18.79 1.77 -23.49
CA SER A 265 20.11 1.31 -23.98
C SER A 265 20.79 0.32 -23.04
N GLN A 266 21.48 -0.68 -23.60
CA GLN A 266 22.40 -1.53 -22.84
C GLN A 266 23.73 -0.77 -22.60
N ASN A 267 24.15 -0.70 -21.34
CA ASN A 267 25.40 -0.18 -20.80
C ASN A 267 25.65 1.36 -20.79
N PRO A 268 26.10 1.92 -19.65
CA PRO A 268 26.48 3.32 -19.54
C PRO A 268 27.89 3.52 -20.10
N SER A 269 28.01 4.12 -21.28
CA SER A 269 29.29 4.71 -21.73
C SER A 269 29.06 5.82 -22.77
N LYS A 270 29.40 7.05 -22.35
CA LYS A 270 29.84 8.23 -23.12
C LYS A 270 29.07 8.58 -24.41
N HIS A 271 28.32 9.69 -24.43
CA HIS A 271 28.69 10.93 -25.14
C HIS A 271 27.59 12.01 -25.17
N LYS A 272 28.07 13.25 -25.37
CA LYS A 272 27.49 14.59 -25.25
C LYS A 272 26.21 14.88 -26.05
N GLU A 273 25.41 15.78 -25.47
CA GLU A 273 24.21 16.41 -26.05
C GLU A 273 24.46 17.16 -27.36
N LYS A 274 23.49 17.08 -28.28
CA LYS A 274 23.19 18.15 -29.25
C LYS A 274 21.67 18.32 -29.37
N LYS A 275 21.22 19.57 -29.15
CA LYS A 275 19.84 20.03 -29.27
C LYS A 275 19.36 19.96 -30.73
N GLY A 276 18.18 19.41 -30.95
CA GLY A 276 17.45 19.47 -32.21
C GLY A 276 15.95 19.39 -31.96
N THR A 277 15.22 20.38 -32.44
CA THR A 277 13.76 20.54 -32.37
C THR A 277 13.03 19.43 -33.13
N VAL A 278 12.04 18.77 -32.53
CA VAL A 278 11.19 17.78 -33.19
C VAL A 278 9.73 18.21 -33.10
N LYS A 279 9.09 18.31 -34.29
CA LYS A 279 7.69 18.69 -34.49
C LYS A 279 6.74 17.56 -34.09
N GLU A 280 5.67 17.94 -33.39
CA GLU A 280 4.49 17.15 -33.05
C GLU A 280 3.71 16.73 -34.28
N THR A 281 3.44 15.43 -34.43
CA THR A 281 2.17 14.82 -34.88
C THR A 281 2.42 13.33 -35.12
N LEU A 282 1.62 12.44 -34.50
CA LEU A 282 1.28 11.06 -34.95
C LEU A 282 0.78 10.13 -33.80
N ILE A 283 0.77 10.58 -32.54
CA ILE A 283 0.45 9.72 -31.35
C ILE A 283 -0.98 9.97 -30.80
N SER A 284 -1.78 10.80 -31.46
CA SER A 284 -3.17 11.08 -31.04
C SER A 284 -4.05 9.82 -30.98
N ASN A 285 -3.78 8.79 -31.79
CA ASN A 285 -4.67 7.63 -31.92
C ASN A 285 -4.51 6.55 -30.83
N TYR A 286 -3.37 6.45 -30.14
CA TYR A 286 -3.18 5.51 -29.03
C TYR A 286 -3.75 6.07 -27.72
N ILE A 287 -3.51 7.36 -27.47
CA ILE A 287 -4.10 8.11 -26.34
C ILE A 287 -5.63 8.14 -26.46
N GLU A 288 -6.17 8.27 -27.67
CA GLU A 288 -7.61 8.15 -27.90
C GLU A 288 -8.21 6.80 -27.50
N LYS A 289 -7.44 5.69 -27.52
CA LYS A 289 -7.95 4.35 -27.22
C LYS A 289 -8.05 4.09 -25.70
N GLU A 290 -7.10 4.58 -24.91
CA GLU A 290 -7.23 4.60 -23.44
C GLU A 290 -8.23 5.66 -22.97
N ALA A 291 -8.33 6.82 -23.66
CA ALA A 291 -9.40 7.78 -23.44
C ALA A 291 -10.78 7.15 -23.72
N LYS A 292 -10.95 6.38 -24.81
CA LYS A 292 -12.19 5.64 -25.12
C LYS A 292 -12.56 4.57 -24.09
N THR A 293 -11.60 4.03 -23.34
CA THR A 293 -11.87 3.06 -22.27
C THR A 293 -12.34 3.74 -20.98
N SER A 294 -11.92 4.99 -20.75
CA SER A 294 -12.41 5.84 -19.66
C SER A 294 -13.65 6.67 -20.03
N VAL A 295 -14.04 6.68 -21.31
CA VAL A 295 -15.21 7.41 -21.87
C VAL A 295 -16.33 6.44 -22.29
N LYS A 296 -16.16 5.13 -22.09
CA LYS A 296 -17.19 4.12 -22.44
C LYS A 296 -18.46 4.17 -21.57
N GLU A 297 -18.50 5.05 -20.56
CA GLU A 297 -19.72 5.39 -19.83
C GLU A 297 -20.47 6.60 -20.42
N LEU A 298 -19.99 7.30 -21.47
CA LEU A 298 -20.59 8.59 -21.84
C LEU A 298 -20.72 8.99 -23.33
N SER A 299 -20.55 8.14 -24.35
CA SER A 299 -20.93 8.58 -25.71
C SER A 299 -21.26 7.46 -26.69
N MET A 300 -22.56 7.18 -26.85
CA MET A 300 -23.15 6.96 -28.16
C MET A 300 -23.18 8.32 -28.86
N LEU A 301 -22.46 8.49 -29.97
CA LEU A 301 -22.82 9.32 -31.13
C LEU A 301 -21.61 9.49 -32.07
N GLU A 302 -21.90 9.23 -33.35
CA GLU A 302 -21.25 9.72 -34.56
C GLU A 302 -20.09 8.94 -35.22
N ASN A 303 -20.46 8.38 -36.38
CA ASN A 303 -19.65 7.83 -37.46
C ASN A 303 -19.18 8.95 -38.41
N THR A 304 -18.01 8.81 -39.07
CA THR A 304 -17.84 8.61 -40.53
C THR A 304 -16.40 8.87 -41.06
N HIS A 305 -15.91 7.88 -41.82
CA HIS A 305 -15.05 7.87 -43.03
C HIS A 305 -13.77 8.73 -43.27
N ASN A 306 -12.67 7.96 -43.40
CA ASN A 306 -11.71 7.78 -44.53
C ASN A 306 -10.64 8.81 -44.98
N GLN A 307 -9.38 8.35 -44.76
CA GLN A 307 -8.25 8.14 -45.69
C GLN A 307 -7.65 9.28 -46.53
N LYS A 308 -6.35 9.56 -46.28
CA LYS A 308 -5.31 9.78 -47.30
C LYS A 308 -3.95 9.27 -46.79
N GLY A 309 -3.25 8.52 -47.64
CA GLY A 309 -1.98 7.84 -47.32
C GLY A 309 -0.79 8.80 -47.23
N ILE A 310 0.17 8.44 -46.36
CA ILE A 310 1.44 9.17 -46.14
C ILE A 310 2.59 8.19 -46.42
N ASN A 311 3.52 8.59 -47.29
CA ASN A 311 4.78 7.89 -47.55
C ASN A 311 5.72 8.08 -46.34
N LEU A 312 6.08 6.99 -45.67
CA LEU A 312 6.91 6.98 -44.46
C LEU A 312 8.39 6.81 -44.81
N THR A 313 9.26 7.62 -44.20
CA THR A 313 10.72 7.51 -44.33
C THR A 313 11.29 6.45 -43.37
N SER A 314 12.54 6.01 -43.58
CA SER A 314 13.19 4.97 -42.75
C SER A 314 13.30 5.30 -41.26
N LYS A 315 13.28 6.60 -40.91
CA LYS A 315 13.25 7.08 -39.53
C LYS A 315 11.85 6.92 -38.92
N ASP A 316 10.80 7.15 -39.71
CA ASP A 316 9.41 6.98 -39.31
C ASP A 316 9.10 5.50 -39.07
N VAL A 317 9.66 4.60 -39.89
CA VAL A 317 9.56 3.14 -39.70
C VAL A 317 10.23 2.68 -38.40
N GLN A 318 11.40 3.22 -38.04
CA GLN A 318 12.06 2.88 -36.77
C GLN A 318 11.31 3.39 -35.53
N VAL A 319 10.62 4.52 -35.63
CA VAL A 319 9.77 5.07 -34.55
C VAL A 319 8.51 4.22 -34.41
N GLN A 320 7.93 3.79 -35.53
CA GLN A 320 6.72 2.97 -35.57
C GLN A 320 6.94 1.56 -34.98
N ILE A 321 8.10 0.93 -35.25
CA ILE A 321 8.47 -0.38 -34.68
C ILE A 321 8.60 -0.30 -33.15
N LYS A 322 9.18 0.78 -32.60
CA LYS A 322 9.30 0.97 -31.14
C LYS A 322 7.94 1.16 -30.46
N HIS A 323 7.01 1.82 -31.14
CA HIS A 323 5.66 2.07 -30.64
C HIS A 323 4.83 0.78 -30.62
N GLU A 324 4.89 -0.07 -31.65
CA GLU A 324 4.20 -1.38 -31.64
C GLU A 324 4.71 -2.33 -30.56
N GLU A 325 6.00 -2.26 -30.19
CA GLU A 325 6.57 -3.04 -29.09
C GLU A 325 6.06 -2.60 -27.71
N LEU A 326 5.85 -1.29 -27.50
CA LEU A 326 5.25 -0.75 -26.27
C LEU A 326 3.76 -1.08 -26.13
N GLN A 327 3.01 -1.06 -27.24
CA GLN A 327 1.58 -1.40 -27.23
C GLN A 327 1.27 -2.85 -26.84
N LYS A 328 2.25 -3.76 -27.01
CA LYS A 328 2.12 -5.18 -26.63
C LYS A 328 2.45 -5.45 -25.15
N LYS A 329 3.01 -4.47 -24.42
CA LYS A 329 3.44 -4.65 -23.03
C LYS A 329 2.29 -4.35 -22.07
N CYS A 330 2.19 -5.12 -20.99
CA CYS A 330 1.31 -4.78 -19.88
C CYS A 330 1.91 -3.58 -19.13
N ILE A 331 1.22 -2.43 -19.10
CA ILE A 331 1.67 -1.20 -18.43
C ILE A 331 0.75 -0.89 -17.25
N LEU A 332 1.27 -0.99 -16.03
CA LEU A 332 0.59 -0.62 -14.81
C LEU A 332 1.04 0.76 -14.33
N LYS A 333 0.10 1.69 -14.15
CA LYS A 333 0.35 2.94 -13.42
C LYS A 333 0.08 2.77 -11.93
N LEU A 334 1.04 3.22 -11.12
CA LEU A 334 0.87 3.50 -9.69
C LEU A 334 0.83 5.02 -9.52
N ILE A 335 -0.30 5.53 -9.05
CA ILE A 335 -0.61 6.95 -9.07
C ILE A 335 -0.21 7.58 -7.74
N ARG A 336 0.68 8.57 -7.79
CA ARG A 336 1.17 9.29 -6.61
C ARG A 336 0.18 10.38 -6.19
N LYS A 337 -0.20 10.39 -4.91
CA LYS A 337 -1.11 11.39 -4.33
C LYS A 337 -0.37 12.63 -3.81
N ASN A 338 0.21 13.42 -4.72
CA ASN A 338 1.00 14.60 -4.35
C ASN A 338 0.50 15.92 -4.94
N ILE A 339 -0.66 15.97 -5.60
CA ILE A 339 -1.20 17.21 -6.17
C ILE A 339 -2.12 17.93 -5.18
N VAL A 340 -1.95 19.24 -5.02
CA VAL A 340 -2.76 20.10 -4.15
C VAL A 340 -3.50 21.12 -5.00
N LEU A 341 -4.82 21.22 -4.81
CA LEU A 341 -5.66 22.19 -5.53
C LEU A 341 -5.99 23.38 -4.65
N GLY A 342 -5.50 24.56 -5.01
CA GLY A 342 -5.88 25.82 -4.37
C GLY A 342 -7.14 26.38 -5.03
N ILE A 343 -8.29 26.31 -4.35
CA ILE A 343 -9.59 26.66 -4.93
C ILE A 343 -10.19 27.89 -4.25
N GLY A 344 -10.73 28.79 -5.08
CA GLY A 344 -11.61 29.88 -4.65
C GLY A 344 -12.81 29.97 -5.59
N CYS A 345 -13.93 30.51 -5.11
CA CYS A 345 -15.12 30.71 -5.94
C CYS A 345 -16.02 31.82 -5.39
N ARG A 346 -16.98 32.28 -6.20
CA ARG A 346 -18.11 33.09 -5.72
C ARG A 346 -18.98 32.26 -4.76
N LYS A 347 -19.81 32.94 -3.96
CA LYS A 347 -20.75 32.27 -3.05
C LYS A 347 -21.81 31.51 -3.85
N ASN A 348 -22.23 30.34 -3.38
CA ASN A 348 -23.23 29.49 -4.02
C ASN A 348 -22.83 29.11 -5.46
N TYR A 349 -21.55 28.77 -5.66
CA TYR A 349 -21.09 28.31 -6.95
C TYR A 349 -21.71 26.95 -7.28
N ASP A 350 -21.98 26.68 -8.55
CA ASP A 350 -22.57 25.42 -9.00
C ASP A 350 -21.55 24.26 -8.89
N ASP A 351 -21.93 23.16 -8.25
CA ASP A 351 -21.00 22.06 -7.95
C ASP A 351 -20.65 21.22 -9.18
N ILE A 352 -21.58 21.07 -10.13
CA ILE A 352 -21.36 20.37 -11.39
C ILE A 352 -20.33 21.14 -12.22
N THR A 353 -20.58 22.44 -12.41
CA THR A 353 -19.69 23.35 -13.14
C THR A 353 -18.29 23.38 -12.51
N MET A 354 -18.18 23.33 -11.18
CA MET A 354 -16.89 23.25 -10.49
C MET A 354 -16.14 21.97 -10.83
N LYS A 355 -16.80 20.80 -10.78
CA LYS A 355 -16.19 19.50 -11.12
C LYS A 355 -15.71 19.48 -12.57
N GLU A 356 -16.54 19.95 -13.50
CA GLU A 356 -16.20 20.02 -14.93
C GLU A 356 -14.98 20.90 -15.18
N ASN A 357 -14.95 22.10 -14.62
CA ASN A 357 -13.83 23.02 -14.76
C ASN A 357 -12.53 22.43 -14.16
N VAL A 358 -12.60 21.82 -12.99
CA VAL A 358 -11.42 21.19 -12.36
C VAL A 358 -10.91 20.02 -13.22
N ILE A 359 -11.79 19.12 -13.63
CA ILE A 359 -11.39 17.97 -14.47
C ILE A 359 -10.81 18.44 -15.81
N LYS A 360 -11.38 19.49 -16.41
CA LYS A 360 -10.86 20.10 -17.63
C LYS A 360 -9.42 20.59 -17.44
N VAL A 361 -9.16 21.39 -16.41
CA VAL A 361 -7.81 21.91 -16.15
C VAL A 361 -6.84 20.77 -15.83
N LEU A 362 -7.24 19.77 -15.03
CA LEU A 362 -6.38 18.61 -14.75
C LEU A 362 -5.99 17.87 -16.03
N LYS A 363 -6.92 17.69 -16.98
CA LYS A 363 -6.62 17.09 -18.29
C LYS A 363 -5.67 17.94 -19.12
N GLU A 364 -5.90 19.26 -19.17
CA GLU A 364 -5.03 20.20 -19.88
C GLU A 364 -3.59 20.20 -19.33
N GLU A 365 -3.43 20.03 -18.02
CA GLU A 365 -2.12 19.94 -17.37
C GLU A 365 -1.58 18.50 -17.28
N ASN A 366 -2.22 17.52 -17.94
CA ASN A 366 -1.84 16.11 -17.92
C ASN A 366 -1.74 15.49 -16.50
N ILE A 367 -2.66 15.85 -15.60
CA ILE A 367 -2.70 15.37 -14.20
C ILE A 367 -3.84 14.36 -14.01
N ASP A 368 -3.54 13.20 -13.42
CA ASP A 368 -4.56 12.22 -13.07
C ASP A 368 -5.34 12.72 -11.85
N PHE A 369 -6.67 12.76 -11.90
CA PHE A 369 -7.49 13.23 -10.77
C PHE A 369 -7.34 12.35 -9.51
N LYS A 370 -6.87 11.11 -9.64
CA LYS A 370 -6.55 10.24 -8.49
C LYS A 370 -5.27 10.66 -7.76
N SER A 371 -4.46 11.53 -8.37
CA SER A 371 -3.25 12.11 -7.76
C SER A 371 -3.53 13.26 -6.79
N ILE A 372 -4.78 13.73 -6.72
CA ILE A 372 -5.15 14.84 -5.84
C ILE A 372 -5.05 14.39 -4.39
N ASN A 373 -4.09 14.98 -3.69
CA ASN A 373 -3.85 14.82 -2.28
C ASN A 373 -4.86 15.59 -1.44
N SER A 374 -5.13 16.85 -1.78
CA SER A 374 -5.98 17.74 -0.99
C SER A 374 -6.48 18.93 -1.80
N ILE A 375 -7.62 19.48 -1.36
CA ILE A 375 -8.12 20.78 -1.77
C ILE A 375 -7.86 21.77 -0.63
N VAL A 376 -7.34 22.94 -0.94
CA VAL A 376 -7.00 23.98 0.03
C VAL A 376 -7.69 25.30 -0.30
N SER A 377 -8.14 26.02 0.74
CA SER A 377 -8.75 27.35 0.59
C SER A 377 -8.64 28.17 1.88
N VAL A 378 -9.30 29.31 1.92
CA VAL A 378 -9.47 30.18 3.09
C VAL A 378 -10.70 29.76 3.91
N GLU A 379 -10.68 30.03 5.22
CA GLU A 379 -11.76 29.68 6.17
C GLU A 379 -13.15 30.18 5.77
N ILE A 380 -13.27 31.34 5.12
CA ILE A 380 -14.58 31.86 4.65
C ILE A 380 -15.23 30.91 3.61
N LYS A 381 -14.45 30.00 3.03
CA LYS A 381 -14.91 28.96 2.10
C LYS A 381 -15.15 27.60 2.73
N LYS A 382 -14.95 27.47 4.04
CA LYS A 382 -15.16 26.21 4.78
C LYS A 382 -16.54 25.62 4.57
N ASP A 383 -17.56 26.46 4.42
CA ASP A 383 -18.96 26.02 4.25
C ASP A 383 -19.50 26.07 2.82
N GLU A 384 -18.64 26.27 1.82
CA GLU A 384 -19.07 26.26 0.43
C GLU A 384 -19.40 24.85 -0.06
N THR A 385 -20.68 24.61 -0.40
CA THR A 385 -21.17 23.30 -0.84
C THR A 385 -20.42 22.75 -2.04
N ALA A 386 -20.14 23.57 -3.06
CA ALA A 386 -19.45 23.11 -4.28
C ALA A 386 -18.05 22.53 -3.98
N ILE A 387 -17.29 23.16 -3.07
CA ILE A 387 -15.94 22.69 -2.72
C ILE A 387 -16.03 21.40 -1.90
N LYS A 388 -17.01 21.29 -0.98
CA LYS A 388 -17.26 20.06 -0.22
C LYS A 388 -17.63 18.89 -1.15
N GLU A 389 -18.49 19.13 -2.14
CA GLU A 389 -18.88 18.11 -3.11
C GLU A 389 -17.73 17.72 -4.05
N LEU A 390 -16.88 18.67 -4.43
CA LEU A 390 -15.65 18.38 -5.18
C LEU A 390 -14.68 17.51 -4.35
N SER A 391 -14.49 17.82 -3.07
CA SER A 391 -13.66 17.03 -2.14
C SER A 391 -14.15 15.59 -2.02
N LYS A 392 -15.47 15.37 -1.90
CA LYS A 392 -16.08 14.03 -1.92
C LYS A 392 -15.84 13.31 -3.24
N PHE A 393 -16.05 14.01 -4.37
CA PHE A 393 -15.84 13.46 -5.71
C PHE A 393 -14.40 12.99 -5.92
N LEU A 394 -13.42 13.83 -5.54
CA LEU A 394 -11.99 13.51 -5.65
C LEU A 394 -11.48 12.59 -4.53
N ARG A 395 -12.30 12.32 -3.51
CA ARG A 395 -11.94 11.51 -2.33
C ARG A 395 -10.69 12.01 -1.61
N CYS A 396 -10.57 13.33 -1.48
CA CYS A 396 -9.45 13.99 -0.82
C CYS A 396 -9.94 14.99 0.25
N PRO A 397 -9.16 15.27 1.30
CA PRO A 397 -9.53 16.25 2.33
C PRO A 397 -9.65 17.66 1.75
N PHE A 398 -10.65 18.41 2.25
CA PHE A 398 -10.76 19.85 2.09
C PHE A 398 -10.23 20.55 3.35
N ILE A 399 -9.14 21.31 3.18
CA ILE A 399 -8.43 22.00 4.26
C ILE A 399 -8.60 23.51 4.07
N THR A 400 -8.90 24.21 5.15
CA THR A 400 -9.00 25.67 5.13
C THR A 400 -8.03 26.30 6.12
N TYR A 401 -7.46 27.44 5.72
CA TYR A 401 -6.57 28.25 6.56
C TYR A 401 -7.23 29.56 6.94
N SER A 402 -6.92 30.05 8.14
CA SER A 402 -7.36 31.37 8.60
C SER A 402 -6.72 32.49 7.79
N LEU A 403 -7.34 33.66 7.82
CA LEU A 403 -6.75 34.85 7.20
C LEU A 403 -5.38 35.20 7.78
N GLU A 404 -5.18 35.00 9.08
CA GLU A 404 -3.90 35.26 9.77
C GLU A 404 -2.78 34.32 9.30
N GLU A 405 -3.09 33.06 9.01
CA GLU A 405 -2.13 32.12 8.42
C GLU A 405 -1.76 32.52 7.00
N ILE A 406 -2.76 32.89 6.18
CA ILE A 406 -2.55 33.30 4.78
C ILE A 406 -1.70 34.58 4.72
N LYS A 407 -1.95 35.56 5.60
CA LYS A 407 -1.18 36.83 5.68
C LYS A 407 0.33 36.59 5.84
N LYS A 408 0.74 35.53 6.54
CA LYS A 408 2.16 35.22 6.76
C LYS A 408 2.91 34.90 5.47
N VAL A 409 2.23 34.35 4.46
CA VAL A 409 2.87 33.87 3.23
C VAL A 409 2.42 34.61 1.97
N GLU A 410 1.32 35.39 2.02
CA GLU A 410 0.73 36.01 0.83
C GLU A 410 1.67 36.97 0.09
N HIS A 411 2.64 37.57 0.78
CA HIS A 411 3.59 38.53 0.22
C HIS A 411 4.48 37.91 -0.87
N LYS A 412 4.59 36.58 -0.92
CA LYS A 412 5.33 35.85 -1.96
C LYS A 412 4.60 35.75 -3.29
N PHE A 413 3.31 36.10 -3.32
CA PHE A 413 2.42 35.85 -4.45
C PHE A 413 1.78 37.13 -4.97
N LYS A 414 1.38 37.11 -6.24
CA LYS A 414 0.70 38.25 -6.86
C LYS A 414 -0.69 38.44 -6.25
N GLY A 415 -0.85 39.55 -5.53
CA GLY A 415 -2.11 39.94 -4.91
C GLY A 415 -3.13 40.58 -5.87
N SER A 416 -4.37 40.64 -5.41
CA SER A 416 -5.48 41.38 -6.02
C SER A 416 -6.01 42.40 -5.02
N GLU A 417 -6.05 43.67 -5.39
CA GLU A 417 -6.61 44.72 -4.53
C GLU A 417 -8.09 44.47 -4.20
N PHE A 418 -8.85 43.93 -5.15
CA PHE A 418 -10.24 43.57 -4.93
C PHE A 418 -10.38 42.55 -3.79
N VAL A 419 -9.56 41.48 -3.81
CA VAL A 419 -9.58 40.43 -2.79
C VAL A 419 -9.13 41.00 -1.45
N ARG A 420 -8.09 41.84 -1.45
CA ARG A 420 -7.61 42.51 -0.22
C ARG A 420 -8.69 43.37 0.41
N LYS A 421 -9.47 44.11 -0.38
CA LYS A 421 -10.61 44.91 0.12
C LYS A 421 -11.76 44.04 0.63
N THR A 422 -12.01 42.86 0.06
CA THR A 422 -13.12 41.99 0.47
C THR A 422 -12.82 41.16 1.73
N ILE A 423 -11.61 40.57 1.82
CA ILE A 423 -11.29 39.58 2.86
C ILE A 423 -9.97 39.88 3.61
N GLY A 424 -9.32 41.01 3.34
CA GLY A 424 -8.10 41.44 4.05
C GLY A 424 -6.78 40.88 3.50
N VAL A 425 -6.82 39.93 2.57
CA VAL A 425 -5.65 39.31 1.92
C VAL A 425 -5.72 39.47 0.39
N GLY A 426 -4.58 39.67 -0.27
CA GLY A 426 -4.47 39.86 -1.71
C GLY A 426 -4.52 38.56 -2.52
N SER A 427 -4.10 37.42 -1.95
CA SER A 427 -4.16 36.11 -2.61
C SER A 427 -4.60 35.03 -1.62
N VAL A 428 -5.21 33.97 -2.14
CA VAL A 428 -5.72 32.85 -1.33
C VAL A 428 -5.21 31.53 -1.88
N CYS A 429 -5.47 31.22 -3.16
CA CYS A 429 -5.16 29.92 -3.76
C CYS A 429 -3.69 29.49 -3.58
N GLU A 430 -2.73 30.30 -4.01
CA GLU A 430 -1.31 29.97 -3.95
C GLU A 430 -0.77 29.99 -2.50
N PRO A 431 -1.08 31.00 -1.66
CA PRO A 431 -0.79 30.96 -0.22
C PRO A 431 -1.26 29.70 0.48
N SER A 432 -2.50 29.25 0.21
CA SER A 432 -3.07 28.05 0.82
C SER A 432 -2.35 26.78 0.37
N ILE A 433 -1.85 26.73 -0.88
CA ILE A 433 -1.01 25.63 -1.36
C ILE A 433 0.34 25.63 -0.63
N GLU A 434 0.98 26.79 -0.48
CA GLU A 434 2.26 26.88 0.22
C GLU A 434 2.14 26.52 1.70
N LEU A 435 1.07 26.94 2.39
CA LEU A 435 0.79 26.53 3.77
C LEU A 435 0.61 25.01 3.91
N LYS A 436 0.17 24.33 2.85
CA LYS A 436 0.08 22.87 2.82
C LYS A 436 1.45 22.18 2.60
N GLY A 437 2.47 22.95 2.27
CA GLY A 437 3.82 22.50 1.90
C GLY A 437 4.02 22.29 0.40
N GLY A 438 3.07 22.71 -0.45
CA GLY A 438 3.14 22.49 -1.89
C GLY A 438 3.91 23.58 -2.62
N LYS A 439 4.69 23.17 -3.62
CA LYS A 439 5.29 24.07 -4.62
C LYS A 439 4.30 24.32 -5.74
N ILE A 440 4.11 25.59 -6.13
CA ILE A 440 3.22 25.95 -7.24
C ILE A 440 3.77 25.38 -8.55
N ILE A 441 2.94 24.61 -9.26
CA ILE A 441 3.21 24.12 -10.61
C ILE A 441 2.32 24.80 -11.66
N LYS A 442 1.17 25.33 -11.24
CA LYS A 442 0.30 26.17 -12.07
C LYS A 442 -0.21 27.35 -11.25
N GLU A 443 0.10 28.55 -11.72
CA GLU A 443 -0.43 29.79 -11.14
C GLU A 443 -1.96 29.87 -11.26
N LYS A 444 -2.56 30.72 -10.43
CA LYS A 444 -4.02 30.87 -10.35
C LYS A 444 -4.65 31.27 -11.68
N GLN A 445 -5.52 30.41 -12.21
CA GLN A 445 -6.40 30.68 -13.33
C GLN A 445 -7.78 31.18 -12.85
N LYS A 446 -8.39 32.10 -13.60
CA LYS A 446 -9.78 32.56 -13.39
C LYS A 446 -10.70 31.82 -14.36
N LEU A 447 -11.69 31.11 -13.84
CA LEU A 447 -12.62 30.27 -14.61
C LEU A 447 -14.05 30.65 -14.23
N ASN A 448 -14.66 31.60 -14.95
CA ASN A 448 -16.07 31.99 -14.81
C ASN A 448 -16.65 31.94 -13.38
N GLY A 449 -16.08 32.75 -12.47
CA GLY A 449 -16.56 32.84 -11.08
C GLY A 449 -15.88 31.89 -10.10
N MET A 450 -14.98 31.00 -10.55
CA MET A 450 -14.03 30.28 -9.70
C MET A 450 -12.58 30.60 -10.06
N THR A 451 -11.66 30.24 -9.17
CA THR A 451 -10.22 30.31 -9.35
C THR A 451 -9.58 29.00 -8.93
N LEU A 452 -8.62 28.54 -9.70
CA LEU A 452 -7.88 27.30 -9.45
C LEU A 452 -6.39 27.56 -9.63
N ALA A 453 -5.60 27.16 -8.64
CA ALA A 453 -4.15 27.01 -8.74
C ALA A 453 -3.78 25.56 -8.42
N ILE A 454 -2.64 25.10 -8.92
CA ILE A 454 -2.18 23.73 -8.71
C ILE A 454 -0.78 23.75 -8.11
N GLY A 455 -0.60 22.99 -7.04
CA GLY A 455 0.68 22.72 -6.43
C GLY A 455 1.01 21.23 -6.37
N LYS A 456 2.26 20.96 -6.04
CA LYS A 456 2.80 19.62 -5.85
C LYS A 456 3.58 19.56 -4.53
N LEU A 457 3.30 18.54 -3.71
CA LEU A 457 4.01 18.26 -2.45
C LEU A 457 5.42 17.75 -2.70
#